data_AF-A0A554V9V9-F1
#
_entry.id   AF-A0A554V9V9-F1
#
_cell.length_a   1.000
_cell.length_b   1.000
_cell.length_c   1.000
_cell.angle_alpha   90.00
_cell.angle_beta   90.00
_cell.angle_gamma   90.00
#
_symmetry.space_group_name_H-M   'P 1'
#
loop_
_entity.id
_entity.type
_entity.pdbx_description
1 polymer ?
#
loop_
_entity_poly.entity_id
_entity_poly.type
_entity_poly.pdbx_seq_one_letter_code
_entity_poly.pdbx_strand_id
1 'polypeptide(L)' 'MKVSKNTKKAGLILIGSMLGFIVAKKYSPKETYPFILIGGFLGNVLGEELIKEMPKEALPPLQKSL' A
#
# COMPACT_ATOMS: atom_id res chain seq x y z
N MET A 1 3.03 15.78 8.49
CA MET A 1 2.11 15.77 7.33
C MET A 1 1.22 14.53 7.41
N LYS A 2 -0.11 14.66 7.26
CA LYS A 2 -1.00 13.50 7.18
C LYS A 2 -0.86 12.87 5.79
N VAL A 3 -0.22 11.71 5.70
CA VAL A 3 -0.03 10.98 4.44
C VAL A 3 -1.36 10.39 3.97
N SER A 4 -1.72 10.62 2.71
CA SER A 4 -3.00 10.15 2.13
C SER A 4 -3.08 8.61 2.12
N LYS A 5 -4.29 8.05 2.13
CA LYS A 5 -4.50 6.60 2.05
C LYS A 5 -3.87 6.02 0.78
N ASN A 6 -4.04 6.70 -0.36
CA ASN A 6 -3.48 6.27 -1.63
C ASN A 6 -1.95 6.27 -1.58
N THR A 7 -1.34 7.27 -0.95
CA THR A 7 0.12 7.31 -0.76
C THR A 7 0.60 6.17 0.14
N LYS A 8 -0.17 5.80 1.18
CA LYS A 8 0.15 4.64 2.03
C LYS A 8 0.02 3.31 1.27
N LYS A 9 -1.02 3.14 0.45
CA LYS A 9 -1.20 1.97 -0.43
C LYS A 9 -0.06 1.88 -1.46
N ALA A 10 0.26 2.98 -2.13
CA ALA A 10 1.38 3.06 -3.06
C ALA A 10 2.72 2.71 -2.39
N GLY A 11 2.92 3.11 -1.12
CA GLY A 11 4.08 2.71 -0.33
C GLY A 11 4.17 1.20 -0.12
N LEU A 12 3.05 0.54 0.20
CA LEU A 12 3.01 -0.92 0.37
C LEU A 12 3.24 -1.67 -0.95
N ILE A 13 2.68 -1.17 -2.06
CA ILE A 13 2.92 -1.71 -3.41
C ILE A 13 4.42 -1.61 -3.76
N LEU A 14 5.04 -0.46 -3.47
CA LEU A 14 6.46 -0.24 -3.72
C LEU A 14 7.33 -1.19 -2.90
N ILE A 15 7.06 -1.32 -1.60
CA ILE A 15 7.78 -2.24 -0.72
C ILE A 15 7.64 -3.68 -1.21
N GLY A 16 6.43 -4.11 -1.56
CA GLY A 16 6.17 -5.44 -2.12
C GLY A 16 6.95 -5.69 -3.41
N SER A 17 6.93 -4.73 -4.33
CA SER A 17 7.67 -4.77 -5.60
C SER A 17 9.18 -4.90 -5.38
N MET A 18 9.72 -4.16 -4.41
CA MET A 18 11.14 -4.22 -4.05
C MET A 18 11.53 -5.55 -3.41
N LEU A 19 10.67 -6.13 -2.57
CA LEU A 19 10.89 -7.48 -2.02
C LEU A 19 10.90 -8.52 -3.13
N GLY A 20 9.98 -8.43 -4.09
CA GLY A 20 9.98 -9.25 -5.30
C GLY A 20 11.30 -9.16 -6.07
N PHE A 21 11.82 -7.94 -6.28
CA PHE A 21 13.12 -7.73 -6.91
C PHE A 21 14.27 -8.40 -6.14
N ILE A 22 14.32 -8.25 -4.82
CA ILE A 22 15.38 -8.85 -3.98
C ILE A 22 15.34 -10.38 -4.07
N VAL A 23 14.14 -10.97 -4.03
CA VAL A 23 13.95 -12.42 -4.16
C VAL A 23 14.41 -12.90 -5.54
N ALA A 24 14.01 -12.23 -6.61
CA ALA A 24 14.45 -12.59 -7.96
C ALA A 24 15.96 -12.50 -8.13
N LYS A 25 16.58 -11.43 -7.61
CA LYS A 25 18.03 -11.26 -7.68
C LYS A 25 18.79 -12.42 -7.05
N LYS A 26 18.22 -13.07 -6.02
CA LYS A 26 18.82 -14.22 -5.34
C LYS A 26 18.55 -15.56 -6.05
N TYR A 27 17.32 -15.79 -6.54
CA TYR A 27 16.90 -17.11 -7.01
C TYR A 27 16.72 -17.23 -8.52
N SER A 28 16.24 -16.20 -9.20
CA SER A 28 16.02 -16.21 -10.65
C SER A 28 16.23 -14.82 -11.26
N PRO A 29 17.49 -14.38 -11.48
CA PRO A 29 17.80 -13.03 -11.93
C PRO A 29 17.23 -12.69 -13.32
N LYS A 30 17.05 -13.72 -14.16
CA LYS A 30 16.48 -13.59 -15.51
C LYS A 30 14.96 -13.36 -15.50
N GLU A 31 14.27 -13.71 -14.43
CA GLU A 31 12.81 -13.63 -14.30
C GLU A 31 12.39 -12.50 -13.35
N THR A 32 13.23 -11.48 -13.22
CA THR A 32 13.03 -10.39 -12.25
C THR A 32 11.68 -9.68 -12.39
N TYR A 33 11.21 -9.46 -13.62
CA TYR A 33 9.97 -8.73 -13.89
C TYR A 33 8.72 -9.43 -13.30
N PRO A 34 8.46 -10.73 -13.55
CA PRO A 34 7.41 -11.48 -12.87
C PRO A 34 7.41 -11.36 -11.34
N PHE A 35 8.57 -11.49 -10.68
CA PHE A 35 8.66 -11.43 -9.23
C PHE A 35 8.35 -10.03 -8.68
N ILE A 36 8.78 -8.97 -9.37
CA ILE A 36 8.40 -7.59 -9.04
C ILE A 36 6.87 -7.44 -9.10
N LEU A 37 6.23 -7.93 -10.16
CA LEU A 37 4.79 -7.84 -10.33
C LEU A 37 4.03 -8.58 -9.23
N ILE A 38 4.46 -9.81 -8.90
CA ILE A 38 3.86 -10.60 -7.81
C ILE A 38 4.03 -9.86 -6.48
N GLY A 39 5.22 -9.35 -6.19
CA GLY A 39 5.49 -8.58 -4.98
C GLY A 39 4.61 -7.33 -4.88
N GLY A 40 4.48 -6.56 -5.97
CA GLY A 40 3.63 -5.38 -6.03
C GLY A 40 2.15 -5.72 -5.87
N PHE A 41 1.68 -6.82 -6.48
CA PHE A 41 0.33 -7.33 -6.31
C PHE A 41 0.02 -7.69 -4.85
N LEU A 42 0.92 -8.42 -4.17
CA LEU A 42 0.78 -8.74 -2.75
C LEU A 42 0.76 -7.48 -1.88
N GLY A 43 1.63 -6.51 -2.18
CA GLY A 43 1.63 -5.20 -1.51
C GLY A 43 0.32 -4.43 -1.70
N ASN A 44 -0.31 -4.54 -2.88
CA ASN A 44 -1.62 -3.96 -3.13
C ASN A 44 -2.71 -4.61 -2.27
N VAL A 45 -2.81 -5.95 -2.30
CA VAL A 45 -3.82 -6.71 -1.54
C VAL A 45 -3.72 -6.39 -0.05
N LEU A 46 -2.51 -6.43 0.53
CA LEU A 46 -2.28 -6.07 1.93
C LEU A 46 -2.63 -4.60 2.21
N GLY A 47 -2.34 -3.70 1.28
CA GLY A 47 -2.72 -2.30 1.38
C GLY A 47 -4.23 -2.07 1.36
N GLU A 48 -4.99 -2.89 0.65
CA GLU A 48 -6.45 -2.86 0.66
C GLU A 48 -7.02 -3.36 1.98
N GLU A 49 -6.49 -4.46 2.52
CA GLU A 49 -6.99 -5.05 3.77
C GLU A 49 -6.63 -4.23 5.02
N LEU A 50 -5.39 -3.72 5.09
CA LEU A 50 -4.86 -3.04 6.28
C LEU A 50 -5.25 -1.56 6.33
N ILE A 51 -5.35 -0.89 5.17
CA ILE A 51 -5.71 0.53 5.10
C ILE A 51 -7.21 0.64 4.89
N LYS A 52 -7.95 0.23 5.92
CA LYS A 52 -9.41 0.37 5.98
C LYS A 52 -9.80 1.84 6.01
N GLU A 53 -10.93 2.15 5.41
CA GLU A 53 -11.44 3.50 5.47
C GLU A 53 -11.86 3.83 6.90
N MET A 54 -11.24 4.84 7.52
CA MET A 54 -11.91 5.52 8.63
C MET A 54 -13.25 6.05 8.08
N PRO A 55 -14.39 5.67 8.69
CA PRO A 55 -15.68 6.24 8.31
C PRO A 55 -15.61 7.75 8.48
N LYS A 56 -16.13 8.48 7.49
CA LYS A 56 -16.19 9.96 7.47
C LYS A 56 -17.02 10.57 8.61
N GLU A 57 -17.62 9.75 9.47
CA GLU A 57 -18.58 10.16 10.51
C GLU A 57 -17.98 10.47 11.89
N ALA A 58 -16.66 10.38 12.07
CA ALA A 58 -16.01 10.82 13.31
C ALA A 58 -15.70 12.33 13.35
N LEU A 59 -16.46 13.15 12.61
CA LEU A 59 -16.44 14.60 12.78
C LEU A 59 -17.60 14.95 13.74
N PRO A 60 -17.32 15.40 14.98
CA PRO A 60 -18.39 15.89 15.84
C PRO A 60 -19.12 17.02 15.13
N PRO A 61 -20.46 17.13 15.26
CA PRO A 61 -21.21 18.19 14.62
C PRO A 61 -20.61 19.52 15.04
N LEU A 62 -20.18 20.31 14.06
CA LEU A 62 -19.79 21.70 14.22
C LEU A 62 -20.87 22.38 15.05
N GLN A 63 -20.55 22.65 16.31
CA GLN A 63 -21.38 23.39 17.23
C GLN A 63 -21.52 24.79 16.64
N LYS A 64 -22.58 25.01 15.86
CA LYS A 64 -22.99 26.33 15.44
C LYS A 64 -23.43 27.05 16.72
N SER A 65 -22.52 27.77 17.35
CA SER A 65 -22.88 28.79 18.32
C SER A 65 -23.54 29.93 17.55
N LEU A 66 -24.85 30.02 17.70
CA LEU A 66 -25.61 31.26 17.51
C LEU A 66 -25.15 32.31 18.52
#